data_AF-A0A287WEM0-F1
#
_entry.id   AF-A0A287WEM0-F1
#
_cell.length_a   1.000
_cell.length_b   1.000
_cell.length_c   1.000
_cell.angle_alpha   90.00
_cell.angle_beta   90.00
_cell.angle_gamma   90.00
#
_symmetry.space_group_name_H-M   'P 1'
#
loop_
_entity.id
_entity.type
_entity.pdbx_description
1 polymer ?
#
loop_
_entity_poly.entity_id
_entity_poly.type
_entity_poly.pdbx_seq_one_letter_code
_entity_poly.pdbx_strand_id
1 'polypeptide(L)'
;MAAEPTKSDAHVVEIPVTGDGAGAFPCKAAAAAAASGHHPLGEIADSGGHLLLLKLWQREESRLNRRACALEAVMDAARRDAFYLCAAFLALHGLSLALLFAASVAGGSSAALPSRACRRWWAPSSLSLAASLALAAAVQLRVCAYWRAARRLRRERGDARALARCVQELRLKGASFDLSKEPQCGVTRTNCASVEGAGAWGPLRWCYRNVVTACLLAVAAVALPSGKLILCA
;
A
#
# COMPACT_ATOMS: atom_id res chain seq x y z
N MET A 1 22.57 -16.73 -54.40
CA MET A 1 23.80 -16.29 -53.71
C MET A 1 23.42 -16.01 -52.27
N ALA A 2 24.02 -16.77 -51.35
CA ALA A 2 24.04 -16.65 -49.88
C ALA A 2 22.71 -16.67 -49.10
N ALA A 3 22.56 -17.75 -48.33
CA ALA A 3 21.73 -17.88 -47.13
C ALA A 3 22.51 -17.39 -45.89
N GLU A 4 21.80 -16.93 -44.86
CA GLU A 4 22.14 -17.07 -43.42
C GLU A 4 21.03 -16.43 -42.55
N PRO A 5 20.30 -17.21 -41.72
CA PRO A 5 19.52 -16.70 -40.61
C PRO A 5 20.31 -16.79 -39.29
N THR A 6 20.43 -15.66 -38.59
CA THR A 6 21.15 -15.57 -37.30
C THR A 6 20.51 -16.43 -36.21
N LYS A 7 21.38 -17.25 -35.61
CA LYS A 7 21.15 -18.34 -34.67
C LYS A 7 20.69 -17.87 -33.29
N SER A 8 19.78 -18.68 -32.74
CA SER A 8 19.27 -18.68 -31.37
C SER A 8 20.36 -19.02 -30.35
N ASP A 9 20.60 -18.15 -29.37
CA ASP A 9 21.38 -18.45 -28.16
C ASP A 9 20.55 -19.26 -27.16
N ALA A 10 20.53 -20.58 -27.36
CA ALA A 10 20.13 -21.54 -26.33
C ALA A 10 21.40 -22.09 -25.69
N HIS A 11 21.72 -21.61 -24.49
CA HIS A 11 22.84 -22.08 -23.70
C HIS A 11 22.50 -23.47 -23.11
N VAL A 12 22.71 -24.52 -23.90
CA VAL A 12 22.70 -25.90 -23.42
C VAL A 12 24.03 -26.16 -22.72
N VAL A 13 23.98 -26.38 -21.41
CA VAL A 13 25.11 -26.87 -20.62
C VAL A 13 25.10 -28.40 -20.76
N GLU A 14 25.99 -28.93 -21.59
CA GLU A 14 26.27 -30.36 -21.65
C GLU A 14 26.93 -30.80 -20.34
N ILE A 15 26.34 -31.79 -19.69
CA ILE A 15 26.94 -32.48 -18.55
C ILE A 15 27.83 -33.59 -19.13
N PRO A 16 29.15 -33.58 -18.91
CA PRO A 16 30.01 -34.63 -19.45
C PRO A 16 29.72 -35.97 -18.75
N VAL A 17 29.29 -36.95 -19.55
CA VAL A 17 29.34 -38.37 -19.19
C VAL A 17 30.78 -38.84 -19.45
N THR A 18 31.46 -39.26 -18.39
CA THR A 18 32.70 -40.08 -18.44
C THR A 18 32.38 -41.32 -17.61
N GLY A 19 32.45 -42.57 -18.09
CA GLY A 19 33.33 -43.13 -19.11
C GLY A 19 34.56 -43.72 -18.41
N ASP A 20 34.47 -45.00 -18.04
CA ASP A 20 35.41 -45.75 -17.21
C ASP A 20 36.88 -45.74 -17.70
N GLY A 21 37.84 -45.79 -16.76
CA GLY A 21 39.25 -46.08 -17.07
C GLY A 21 40.24 -45.79 -15.94
N ALA A 22 40.82 -46.85 -15.39
CA ALA A 22 41.79 -46.94 -14.29
C ALA A 22 42.98 -45.95 -14.29
N GLY A 23 43.40 -45.52 -13.09
CA GLY A 23 44.70 -44.86 -12.87
C GLY A 23 44.82 -44.23 -11.49
N ALA A 24 45.63 -44.85 -10.62
CA ALA A 24 45.80 -44.53 -9.21
C ALA A 24 46.38 -43.13 -8.92
N PHE A 25 45.69 -42.34 -8.09
CA PHE A 25 46.28 -41.36 -7.14
C PHE A 25 45.28 -41.06 -6.00
N PRO A 26 45.35 -41.78 -4.86
CA PRO A 26 44.44 -41.57 -3.74
C PRO A 26 45.05 -40.55 -2.77
N CYS A 27 44.77 -39.26 -2.96
CA CYS A 27 44.96 -38.28 -1.86
C CYS A 27 44.31 -36.90 -2.08
N LYS A 28 43.91 -36.53 -3.31
CA LYS A 28 43.18 -35.27 -3.55
C LYS A 28 41.65 -35.42 -3.63
N ALA A 29 41.14 -36.61 -3.94
CA ALA A 29 39.70 -36.88 -3.91
C ALA A 29 39.13 -36.97 -2.48
N ALA A 30 39.95 -37.37 -1.50
CA ALA A 30 39.54 -37.44 -0.10
C ALA A 30 39.38 -36.05 0.54
N ALA A 31 40.12 -35.04 0.09
CA ALA A 31 39.97 -33.66 0.58
C ALA A 31 38.76 -32.93 -0.03
N ALA A 32 38.38 -33.28 -1.27
CA ALA A 32 37.15 -32.79 -1.90
C ALA A 32 35.90 -33.54 -1.39
N ALA A 33 36.02 -34.83 -1.07
CA ALA A 33 34.94 -35.62 -0.46
C ALA A 33 34.77 -35.38 1.06
N ALA A 34 35.79 -34.88 1.74
CA ALA A 34 35.69 -34.41 3.13
C ALA A 34 35.21 -32.95 3.23
N ALA A 35 35.25 -32.19 2.12
CA ALA A 35 34.65 -30.85 2.01
C ALA A 35 33.20 -30.88 1.52
N SER A 36 32.67 -32.04 1.09
CA SER A 36 31.24 -32.30 0.94
C SER A 36 30.56 -32.64 2.28
N GLY A 37 31.07 -32.07 3.37
CA GLY A 37 30.43 -32.11 4.68
C GLY A 37 29.14 -31.28 4.66
N HIS A 38 28.01 -31.97 4.56
CA HIS A 38 26.68 -31.54 5.02
C HIS A 38 26.34 -30.08 4.69
N HIS A 39 26.23 -29.76 3.41
CA HIS A 39 25.58 -28.51 3.03
C HIS A 39 24.07 -28.66 3.31
N PRO A 40 23.45 -27.79 4.13
CA PRO A 40 22.05 -27.96 4.55
C PRO A 40 21.06 -27.96 3.37
N LEU A 41 21.39 -27.27 2.27
CA LEU A 41 20.62 -27.37 1.01
C LEU A 41 20.71 -28.74 0.32
N GLY A 42 21.81 -29.49 0.51
CA GLY A 42 21.96 -30.86 0.01
C GLY A 42 21.08 -31.85 0.79
N GLU A 43 21.02 -31.71 2.11
CA GLU A 43 20.12 -32.51 2.97
C GLU A 43 18.63 -32.24 2.70
N ILE A 44 18.28 -31.00 2.34
CA ILE A 44 16.92 -30.64 1.90
C ILE A 44 16.62 -31.24 0.52
N ALA A 45 17.61 -31.32 -0.37
CA ALA A 45 17.45 -31.95 -1.68
C ALA A 45 17.23 -33.47 -1.56
N ASP A 46 17.87 -34.10 -0.58
CA ASP A 46 17.72 -35.53 -0.29
C ASP A 46 16.40 -35.85 0.45
N SER A 47 15.82 -34.87 1.15
CA SER A 47 14.54 -35.01 1.85
C SER A 47 13.38 -34.35 1.10
N GLY A 48 12.65 -35.14 0.30
CA GLY A 48 11.55 -34.65 -0.55
C GLY A 48 10.47 -33.82 0.15
N GLY A 49 10.25 -34.02 1.45
CA GLY A 49 9.31 -33.23 2.27
C GLY A 49 9.77 -31.79 2.51
N HIS A 50 11.04 -31.56 2.85
CA HIS A 50 11.58 -30.23 3.13
C HIS A 50 11.71 -29.40 1.84
N LEU A 51 12.03 -30.04 0.72
CA LEU A 51 12.03 -29.39 -0.59
C LEU A 51 10.63 -28.93 -1.02
N LEU A 52 9.60 -29.74 -0.77
CA LEU A 52 8.21 -29.38 -1.07
C LEU A 52 7.74 -28.21 -0.19
N LEU A 53 8.08 -28.22 1.09
CA LEU A 53 7.78 -27.13 2.03
C LEU A 53 8.46 -25.82 1.63
N LEU A 54 9.74 -25.87 1.23
CA LEU A 54 10.46 -24.71 0.71
C LEU A 54 9.77 -24.13 -0.54
N LYS A 55 9.35 -24.98 -1.49
CA LYS A 55 8.60 -24.55 -2.68
C LYS A 55 7.24 -23.94 -2.33
N LEU A 56 6.53 -24.51 -1.35
CA LEU A 56 5.26 -23.96 -0.86
C LEU A 56 5.44 -22.58 -0.22
N TRP A 57 6.46 -22.41 0.61
CA TRP A 57 6.78 -21.13 1.25
C TRP A 57 7.25 -20.07 0.26
N GLN A 58 8.09 -20.43 -0.72
CA GLN A 58 8.44 -19.52 -1.82
C GLN A 58 7.20 -19.10 -2.63
N ARG A 59 6.26 -20.03 -2.84
CA ARG A 59 4.99 -19.70 -3.50
C ARG A 59 4.14 -18.76 -2.65
N GLU A 60 4.06 -18.98 -1.34
CA GLU A 60 3.31 -18.10 -0.45
C GLU A 60 3.94 -16.72 -0.32
N GLU A 61 5.27 -16.63 -0.24
CA GLU A 61 6.02 -15.37 -0.27
C GLU A 61 5.68 -14.56 -1.53
N SER A 62 5.66 -15.21 -2.71
CA SER A 62 5.26 -14.56 -3.96
C SER A 62 3.80 -14.07 -3.96
N ARG A 63 2.91 -14.73 -3.20
CA ARG A 63 1.50 -14.32 -3.05
C ARG A 63 1.37 -13.14 -2.11
N LEU A 64 2.04 -13.18 -0.96
CA LEU A 64 2.09 -12.08 0.00
C LEU A 64 2.68 -10.82 -0.64
N ASN A 65 3.75 -10.96 -1.44
CA ASN A 65 4.36 -9.83 -2.13
C ASN A 65 3.41 -9.20 -3.17
N ARG A 66 2.71 -10.02 -3.96
CA ARG A 66 1.67 -9.54 -4.90
C ARG A 66 0.52 -8.82 -4.19
N ARG A 67 0.07 -9.34 -3.04
CA ARG A 67 -0.94 -8.67 -2.21
C ARG A 67 -0.45 -7.35 -1.65
N ALA A 68 0.81 -7.29 -1.20
CA ALA A 68 1.44 -6.06 -0.73
C ALA A 68 1.48 -4.99 -1.84
N CYS A 69 1.95 -5.35 -3.03
CA CYS A 69 1.95 -4.45 -4.20
C CYS A 69 0.54 -3.95 -4.55
N ALA A 70 -0.46 -4.82 -4.52
CA ALA A 70 -1.84 -4.42 -4.79
C ALA A 70 -2.38 -3.44 -3.73
N LEU A 71 -2.06 -3.66 -2.45
CA LEU A 71 -2.45 -2.75 -1.36
C LEU A 71 -1.74 -1.39 -1.47
N GLU A 72 -0.47 -1.36 -1.88
CA GLU A 72 0.27 -0.13 -2.15
C GLU A 72 -0.37 0.66 -3.30
N ALA A 73 -0.71 -0.01 -4.41
CA ALA A 73 -1.40 0.63 -5.52
C ALA A 73 -2.77 1.22 -5.11
N VAL A 74 -3.52 0.54 -4.24
CA VAL A 74 -4.78 1.06 -3.67
C VAL A 74 -4.53 2.28 -2.79
N MET A 75 -3.45 2.28 -2.00
CA MET A 75 -3.08 3.44 -1.19
C MET A 75 -2.70 4.65 -2.05
N ASP A 76 -1.94 4.42 -3.13
CA ASP A 76 -1.55 5.49 -4.06
C ASP A 76 -2.74 6.05 -4.84
N ALA A 77 -3.69 5.19 -5.25
CA ALA A 77 -4.95 5.63 -5.84
C ALA A 77 -5.76 6.48 -4.85
N ALA A 78 -5.96 5.99 -3.62
CA ALA A 78 -6.70 6.74 -2.59
C ALA A 78 -6.06 8.09 -2.27
N ARG A 79 -4.72 8.17 -2.27
CA ARG A 79 -3.97 9.42 -2.08
C ARG A 79 -4.22 10.40 -3.23
N ARG A 80 -4.12 9.94 -4.48
CA ARG A 80 -4.40 10.78 -5.66
C ARG A 80 -5.84 11.27 -5.67
N ASP A 81 -6.81 10.38 -5.42
CA ASP A 81 -8.23 10.72 -5.34
C ASP A 81 -8.49 11.78 -4.26
N ALA A 82 -7.87 11.64 -3.08
CA ALA A 82 -8.00 12.63 -2.01
C ALA A 82 -7.45 14.00 -2.44
N PHE A 83 -6.31 14.04 -3.15
CA PHE A 83 -5.78 15.30 -3.68
C PHE A 83 -6.70 15.94 -4.72
N TYR A 84 -7.24 15.16 -5.66
CA TYR A 84 -8.18 15.68 -6.65
C TYR A 84 -9.46 16.23 -6.01
N LEU A 85 -9.99 15.54 -5.01
CA LEU A 85 -11.17 16.01 -4.27
C LEU A 85 -10.87 17.30 -3.47
N CYS A 86 -9.68 17.43 -2.89
CA CYS A 86 -9.26 18.66 -2.24
C CYS A 86 -9.11 19.81 -3.25
N ALA A 87 -8.54 19.55 -4.43
CA ALA A 87 -8.41 20.55 -5.48
C ALA A 87 -9.80 20.98 -6.00
N ALA A 88 -10.71 20.04 -6.20
CA ALA A 88 -12.10 20.31 -6.58
C ALA A 88 -12.83 21.14 -5.52
N PHE A 89 -12.60 20.87 -4.24
CA PHE A 89 -13.13 21.67 -3.13
C PHE A 89 -12.65 23.12 -3.18
N LEU A 90 -11.33 23.33 -3.36
CA LEU A 90 -10.77 24.67 -3.47
C LEU A 90 -11.28 25.41 -4.71
N ALA A 91 -11.38 24.71 -5.84
CA ALA A 91 -11.93 25.25 -7.09
C ALA A 91 -13.40 25.64 -6.94
N LEU A 92 -14.22 24.82 -6.28
CA LEU A 92 -15.61 25.12 -5.97
C LEU A 92 -15.73 26.40 -5.14
N HIS A 93 -14.96 26.50 -4.06
CA HIS A 93 -14.98 27.70 -3.21
C HIS A 93 -14.47 28.94 -3.96
N GLY A 94 -13.37 28.82 -4.70
CA GLY A 94 -12.83 29.91 -5.52
C GLY A 94 -13.82 30.40 -6.56
N LEU A 95 -14.47 29.49 -7.30
CA LEU A 95 -15.50 29.84 -8.28
C LEU A 95 -16.72 30.48 -7.61
N SER A 96 -17.16 29.94 -6.47
CA SER A 96 -18.30 30.50 -5.73
C SER A 96 -18.04 31.94 -5.28
N LEU A 97 -16.84 32.24 -4.78
CA LEU A 97 -16.44 33.58 -4.38
C LEU A 97 -16.30 34.52 -5.58
N ALA A 98 -15.70 34.05 -6.68
CA ALA A 98 -15.56 34.84 -7.91
C ALA A 98 -16.94 35.22 -8.50
N LEU A 99 -17.90 34.29 -8.50
CA LEU A 99 -19.26 34.55 -8.95
C LEU A 99 -20.00 35.50 -8.02
N LEU A 100 -19.86 35.34 -6.69
CA LEU A 100 -20.44 36.26 -5.71
C LEU A 100 -19.88 37.67 -5.86
N PHE A 101 -18.58 37.81 -6.08
CA PHE A 101 -17.93 39.09 -6.33
C PHE A 101 -18.36 39.72 -7.66
N ALA A 102 -18.42 38.95 -8.75
CA ALA A 102 -18.93 39.45 -10.02
C ALA A 102 -20.38 39.93 -9.90
N ALA A 103 -21.21 39.21 -9.14
CA ALA A 103 -22.59 39.59 -8.88
C ALA A 103 -22.71 40.86 -8.02
N SER A 104 -21.83 41.08 -7.03
CA SER A 104 -21.84 42.29 -6.21
C SER A 104 -21.44 43.53 -7.03
N VAL A 105 -20.40 43.42 -7.87
CA VAL A 105 -19.96 44.49 -8.77
C VAL A 105 -21.04 44.84 -9.80
N ALA A 106 -21.66 43.84 -10.44
CA ALA A 106 -22.73 44.06 -11.40
C ALA A 106 -23.99 44.67 -10.74
N GLY A 107 -24.37 44.20 -9.56
CA GLY A 107 -25.55 44.67 -8.82
C GLY A 107 -25.45 46.11 -8.29
N GLY A 108 -24.24 46.60 -8.02
CA GLY A 108 -23.99 47.98 -7.57
C GLY A 108 -24.33 49.08 -8.58
N SER A 109 -24.50 48.73 -9.86
CA SER A 109 -24.89 49.65 -10.94
C SER A 109 -26.40 49.89 -11.07
N SER A 110 -27.22 49.18 -10.28
CA SER A 110 -28.69 49.16 -10.40
C SER A 110 -29.37 49.61 -9.09
N ALA A 111 -29.93 50.82 -9.05
CA ALA A 111 -30.47 51.49 -7.85
C ALA A 111 -31.65 50.78 -7.12
N ALA A 112 -32.12 49.61 -7.58
CA ALA A 112 -33.29 48.90 -7.03
C ALA A 112 -33.02 47.46 -6.55
N LEU A 113 -31.80 46.93 -6.67
CA LEU A 113 -31.51 45.50 -6.44
C LEU A 113 -30.88 45.05 -5.09
N PRO A 114 -30.30 45.91 -4.22
CA PRO A 114 -29.54 45.41 -3.06
C PRO A 114 -30.41 44.67 -2.02
N SER A 115 -31.68 45.07 -1.85
CA SER A 115 -32.58 44.44 -0.85
C SER A 115 -33.06 43.03 -1.23
N ARG A 116 -33.06 42.68 -2.52
CA ARG A 116 -33.44 41.33 -3.00
C ARG A 116 -32.25 40.36 -2.97
N ALA A 117 -31.05 40.83 -3.32
CA ALA A 117 -29.83 40.03 -3.26
C ALA A 117 -29.49 39.60 -1.81
N CYS A 118 -29.54 40.54 -0.84
CA CYS A 118 -29.37 40.24 0.58
C CYS A 118 -30.49 39.38 1.21
N ARG A 119 -31.66 39.21 0.55
CA ARG A 119 -32.70 38.27 1.04
C ARG A 119 -32.54 36.86 0.49
N ARG A 120 -31.90 36.69 -0.67
CA ARG A 120 -31.68 35.38 -1.32
C ARG A 120 -30.25 34.84 -1.21
N TRP A 121 -29.37 35.51 -0.47
CA TRP A 121 -27.98 35.10 -0.18
C TRP A 121 -27.83 33.67 0.37
N TRP A 122 -28.87 33.15 1.04
CA TRP A 122 -28.86 31.82 1.61
C TRP A 122 -28.86 30.71 0.55
N ALA A 123 -29.43 30.93 -0.64
CA ALA A 123 -29.50 29.90 -1.68
C ALA A 123 -28.10 29.48 -2.22
N PRO A 124 -27.23 30.40 -2.70
CA PRO A 124 -25.87 30.03 -3.10
C PRO A 124 -25.01 29.54 -1.92
N SER A 125 -25.24 30.07 -0.72
CA SER A 125 -24.53 29.65 0.49
C SER A 125 -24.87 28.22 0.90
N SER A 126 -26.16 27.85 0.90
CA SER A 126 -26.63 26.49 1.21
C SER A 126 -26.18 25.48 0.16
N LEU A 127 -26.19 25.84 -1.12
CA LEU A 127 -25.71 24.97 -2.20
C LEU A 127 -24.20 24.73 -2.09
N SER A 128 -23.42 25.80 -1.86
CA SER A 128 -21.97 25.71 -1.62
C SER A 128 -21.67 24.87 -0.38
N LEU A 129 -22.43 25.04 0.70
CA LEU A 129 -22.31 24.23 1.92
C LEU A 129 -22.59 22.76 1.65
N ALA A 130 -23.69 22.43 0.96
CA ALA A 130 -24.04 21.05 0.64
C ALA A 130 -22.95 20.38 -0.21
N ALA A 131 -22.45 21.08 -1.23
CA ALA A 131 -21.36 20.58 -2.08
C ALA A 131 -20.04 20.43 -1.29
N SER A 132 -19.72 21.37 -0.40
CA SER A 132 -18.54 21.31 0.47
C SER A 132 -18.58 20.11 1.43
N LEU A 133 -19.76 19.83 2.02
CA LEU A 133 -19.98 18.67 2.87
C LEU A 133 -19.87 17.36 2.09
N ALA A 134 -20.41 17.31 0.87
CA ALA A 134 -20.30 16.14 0.00
C ALA A 134 -18.83 15.86 -0.37
N LEU A 135 -18.06 16.88 -0.73
CA LEU A 135 -16.63 16.76 -1.02
C LEU A 135 -15.82 16.35 0.22
N ALA A 136 -16.08 16.96 1.37
CA ALA A 136 -15.44 16.58 2.63
C ALA A 136 -15.73 15.13 3.02
N ALA A 137 -16.98 14.67 2.84
CA ALA A 137 -17.35 13.27 3.04
C ALA A 137 -16.63 12.34 2.05
N ALA A 138 -16.53 12.71 0.77
CA ALA A 138 -15.80 11.94 -0.23
C ALA A 138 -14.31 11.81 0.12
N VAL A 139 -13.66 12.91 0.52
CA VAL A 139 -12.26 12.90 1.01
C VAL A 139 -12.13 11.97 2.20
N GLN A 140 -13.06 12.05 3.16
CA GLN A 140 -13.05 11.21 4.34
C GLN A 140 -13.18 9.71 4.02
N LEU A 141 -13.99 9.35 3.03
CA LEU A 141 -14.10 7.97 2.55
C LEU A 141 -12.79 7.47 1.95
N ARG A 142 -12.08 8.32 1.16
CA ARG A 142 -10.78 7.99 0.57
C ARG A 142 -9.69 7.84 1.64
N VAL A 143 -9.65 8.75 2.61
CA VAL A 143 -8.76 8.65 3.77
C VAL A 143 -9.04 7.37 4.56
N CYS A 144 -10.30 7.03 4.81
CA CYS A 144 -10.67 5.79 5.48
C CYS A 144 -10.26 4.54 4.67
N ALA A 145 -10.38 4.57 3.34
CA ALA A 145 -9.89 3.51 2.47
C ALA A 145 -8.36 3.37 2.54
N TYR A 146 -7.63 4.48 2.48
CA TYR A 146 -6.18 4.52 2.65
C TYR A 146 -5.73 3.86 3.95
N TRP A 147 -6.33 4.25 5.08
CA TRP A 147 -5.95 3.68 6.38
C TRP A 147 -6.34 2.22 6.53
N ARG A 148 -7.43 1.78 5.89
CA ARG A 148 -7.79 0.35 5.84
C ARG A 148 -6.75 -0.44 5.06
N ALA A 149 -6.34 0.05 3.89
CA ALA A 149 -5.29 -0.58 3.08
C ALA A 149 -3.94 -0.59 3.80
N ALA A 150 -3.55 0.52 4.44
CA ALA A 150 -2.31 0.63 5.22
C ALA A 150 -2.27 -0.36 6.39
N ARG A 151 -3.40 -0.57 7.10
CA ARG A 151 -3.48 -1.56 8.18
C ARG A 151 -3.33 -2.99 7.64
N ARG A 152 -3.96 -3.31 6.50
CA ARG A 152 -3.81 -4.61 5.85
C ARG A 152 -2.37 -4.83 5.39
N LEU A 153 -1.75 -3.84 4.76
CA LEU A 153 -0.37 -3.91 4.29
C LEU A 153 0.62 -4.15 5.44
N ARG A 154 0.42 -3.49 6.59
CA ARG A 154 1.23 -3.74 7.79
C ARG A 154 1.14 -5.19 8.28
N ARG A 155 -0.04 -5.80 8.21
CA ARG A 155 -0.25 -7.21 8.58
C ARG A 155 0.45 -8.14 7.59
N GLU A 156 0.17 -7.98 6.29
CA GLU A 156 0.79 -8.80 5.24
C GLU A 156 2.32 -8.70 5.25
N ARG A 157 2.90 -7.51 5.48
CA ARG A 157 4.36 -7.34 5.64
C ARG A 157 4.89 -8.00 6.91
N GLY A 158 4.09 -8.06 7.98
CA GLY A 158 4.44 -8.81 9.19
C GLY A 158 4.52 -10.31 8.89
N ASP A 159 3.50 -10.83 8.21
CA ASP A 159 3.43 -12.24 7.80
C ASP A 159 4.57 -12.60 6.84
N ALA A 160 4.87 -11.73 5.86
CA ALA A 160 5.98 -11.92 4.94
C ALA A 160 7.34 -11.97 5.66
N ARG A 161 7.56 -11.14 6.67
CA ARG A 161 8.79 -11.18 7.48
C ARG A 161 8.88 -12.45 8.33
N ALA A 162 7.77 -12.91 8.89
CA ALA A 162 7.73 -14.16 9.65
C ALA A 162 8.07 -15.35 8.74
N LEU A 163 7.43 -15.42 7.58
CA LEU A 163 7.69 -16.44 6.56
C LEU A 163 9.15 -16.42 6.10
N ALA A 164 9.72 -15.23 5.86
CA ALA A 164 11.12 -15.10 5.49
C ALA A 164 12.06 -15.65 6.56
N ARG A 165 11.77 -15.46 7.86
CA ARG A 165 12.55 -16.08 8.94
C ARG A 165 12.44 -17.60 8.92
N CYS A 166 11.24 -18.15 8.79
CA CYS A 166 11.05 -19.60 8.70
C CYS A 166 11.81 -20.21 7.50
N VAL A 167 11.79 -19.54 6.34
CA VAL A 167 12.57 -19.97 5.17
C VAL A 167 14.08 -19.94 5.46
N GLN A 168 14.58 -18.91 6.14
CA GLN A 168 15.99 -18.82 6.52
C GLN A 168 16.37 -19.89 7.54
N GLU A 169 15.52 -20.15 8.53
CA GLU A 169 15.74 -21.21 9.52
C GLU A 169 15.74 -22.60 8.89
N LEU A 170 14.83 -22.87 7.95
CA LEU A 170 14.84 -24.12 7.17
C LEU A 170 16.13 -24.26 6.37
N ARG A 171 16.59 -23.19 5.70
CA ARG A 171 17.84 -23.19 4.93
C ARG A 171 19.09 -23.38 5.79
N LEU A 172 19.05 -22.96 7.06
CA LEU A 172 20.15 -23.10 8.00
C LEU A 172 20.16 -24.48 8.68
N LYS A 173 18.98 -24.99 9.07
CA LYS A 173 18.82 -26.23 9.86
C LYS A 173 18.76 -27.50 8.99
N GLY A 174 18.42 -27.40 7.70
CA GLY A 174 18.39 -28.56 6.81
C GLY A 174 17.38 -29.62 7.25
N ALA A 175 17.80 -30.88 7.29
CA ALA A 175 16.95 -32.02 7.70
C ALA A 175 16.64 -32.04 9.21
N SER A 176 17.34 -31.26 10.04
CA SER A 176 17.08 -31.12 11.48
C SER A 176 15.92 -30.17 11.82
N PHE A 177 15.25 -29.64 10.80
CA PHE A 177 14.14 -28.71 10.95
C PHE A 177 12.89 -29.40 11.50
N ASP A 178 12.61 -29.18 12.78
CA ASP A 178 11.51 -29.82 13.49
C ASP A 178 10.19 -29.05 13.31
N LEU A 179 9.31 -29.60 12.46
CA LEU A 179 7.97 -29.06 12.20
C LEU A 179 7.08 -28.99 13.45
N SER A 180 7.40 -29.74 14.51
CA SER A 180 6.60 -29.83 15.73
C SER A 180 6.92 -28.73 16.76
N LYS A 181 8.12 -28.13 16.69
CA LYS A 181 8.56 -27.01 17.55
C LYS A 181 8.35 -25.63 16.92
N GLU A 182 8.09 -25.57 15.63
CA GLU A 182 8.04 -24.34 14.88
C GLU A 182 6.73 -23.56 15.16
N PRO A 183 6.78 -22.23 15.36
CA PRO A 183 5.59 -21.40 15.49
C PRO A 183 4.77 -21.55 14.21
N GLN A 184 3.46 -21.74 14.36
CA GLN A 184 2.50 -21.87 13.25
C GLN A 184 2.56 -20.64 12.33
N CYS A 185 3.50 -20.65 11.39
CA CYS A 185 3.72 -19.63 10.38
C CYS A 185 2.62 -19.78 9.32
N GLY A 186 1.39 -19.49 9.72
CA GLY A 186 0.21 -19.54 8.85
C GLY A 186 -1.13 -19.86 9.53
N VAL A 187 -1.16 -20.42 10.75
CA VAL A 187 -2.40 -21.03 11.29
C VAL A 187 -2.98 -20.36 12.55
N THR A 188 -2.20 -19.81 13.48
CA THR A 188 -2.78 -19.11 14.66
C THR A 188 -3.00 -17.63 14.40
N ARG A 189 -4.04 -17.41 13.61
CA ARG A 189 -4.54 -16.11 13.13
C ARG A 189 -5.33 -15.31 14.17
N THR A 190 -5.42 -15.71 15.45
CA THR A 190 -6.50 -15.21 16.32
C THR A 190 -6.10 -14.43 17.57
N ASN A 191 -4.83 -14.36 18.00
CA ASN A 191 -4.52 -13.75 19.31
C ASN A 191 -3.23 -12.93 19.40
N CYS A 192 -2.89 -12.17 18.36
CA CYS A 192 -1.97 -11.03 18.51
C CYS A 192 -2.75 -9.72 18.45
N ALA A 193 -3.70 -9.56 19.39
CA ALA A 193 -4.18 -8.24 19.76
C ALA A 193 -3.03 -7.55 20.51
N SER A 194 -2.15 -6.88 19.75
CA SER A 194 -1.11 -6.03 20.31
C SER A 194 -1.79 -5.00 21.22
N VAL A 195 -1.53 -5.16 22.52
CA VAL A 195 -1.77 -4.17 23.57
C VAL A 195 -0.65 -3.14 23.46
N GLU A 196 -0.64 -2.33 22.40
CA GLU A 196 0.26 -1.18 22.30
C GLU A 196 -0.52 0.13 22.42
N GLY A 197 -0.60 0.61 23.66
CA GLY A 197 -0.54 2.05 23.97
C GLY A 197 -1.79 2.88 23.71
N ALA A 198 -2.99 2.32 23.90
CA ALA A 198 -4.26 2.99 23.59
C ALA A 198 -4.66 4.16 24.53
N GLY A 199 -4.02 4.34 25.69
CA GLY A 199 -4.53 5.21 26.75
C GLY A 199 -4.52 6.71 26.45
N ALA A 200 -3.43 7.25 25.90
CA ALA A 200 -3.26 8.71 25.73
C ALA A 200 -3.12 9.16 24.26
N TRP A 201 -2.66 8.28 23.37
CA TRP A 201 -2.34 8.63 21.98
C TRP A 201 -3.46 8.32 20.98
N GLY A 202 -4.54 7.65 21.43
CA GLY A 202 -5.71 7.33 20.61
C GLY A 202 -6.36 8.59 19.99
N PRO A 203 -6.71 9.60 20.80
CA PRO A 203 -7.31 10.84 20.31
C PRO A 203 -6.39 11.61 19.35
N LEU A 204 -5.10 11.72 19.69
CA LEU A 204 -4.13 12.43 18.85
C LEU A 204 -3.93 11.74 17.50
N ARG A 205 -3.87 10.40 17.50
CA ARG A 205 -3.77 9.59 16.27
C ARG A 205 -5.04 9.67 15.43
N TRP A 206 -6.21 9.79 16.07
CA TRP A 206 -7.47 10.04 15.38
C TRP A 206 -7.50 11.45 14.78
N CYS A 207 -7.06 12.46 15.52
CA CYS A 207 -6.98 13.84 15.03
C CYS A 207 -6.04 13.94 13.81
N TYR A 208 -4.82 13.41 13.91
CA TYR A 208 -3.86 13.38 12.80
C TYR A 208 -4.42 12.65 11.58
N ARG A 209 -5.17 11.57 11.80
CA ARG A 209 -5.83 10.81 10.72
C ARG A 209 -6.92 11.60 10.00
N ASN A 210 -7.58 12.53 10.69
CA ASN A 210 -8.71 13.30 10.17
C ASN A 210 -8.37 14.79 9.94
N VAL A 211 -7.09 15.17 10.03
CA VAL A 211 -6.65 16.58 9.96
C VAL A 211 -7.10 17.25 8.66
N VAL A 212 -7.00 16.53 7.53
CA VAL A 212 -7.41 17.04 6.20
C VAL A 212 -8.90 17.37 6.20
N THR A 213 -9.74 16.44 6.68
CA THR A 213 -11.20 16.63 6.76
C THR A 213 -11.57 17.76 7.72
N ALA A 214 -10.87 17.89 8.84
CA ALA A 214 -11.05 19.00 9.78
C ALA A 214 -10.71 20.36 9.15
N CYS A 215 -9.61 20.45 8.39
CA CYS A 215 -9.25 21.66 7.65
C CYS A 215 -10.31 22.01 6.58
N LEU A 216 -10.82 21.04 5.83
CA LEU A 216 -11.87 21.28 4.83
C LEU A 216 -13.16 21.81 5.47
N LEU A 217 -13.58 21.22 6.60
CA LEU A 217 -14.73 21.70 7.36
C LEU A 217 -14.52 23.11 7.91
N ALA A 218 -13.31 23.44 8.37
CA ALA A 218 -12.98 24.79 8.83
C ALA A 218 -13.09 25.81 7.69
N VAL A 219 -12.56 25.49 6.51
CA VAL A 219 -12.69 26.37 5.32
C VAL A 219 -14.16 26.55 4.92
N ALA A 220 -14.94 25.47 4.90
CA ALA A 220 -16.36 25.54 4.62
C ALA A 220 -17.12 26.42 5.64
N ALA A 221 -16.77 26.33 6.93
CA ALA A 221 -17.37 27.15 7.98
C ALA A 221 -17.05 28.65 7.83
N VAL A 222 -15.83 29.00 7.39
CA VAL A 222 -15.43 30.39 7.13
C VAL A 222 -16.07 30.94 5.84
N ALA A 223 -16.31 30.09 4.84
CA ALA A 223 -16.96 30.49 3.58
C ALA A 223 -18.45 30.85 3.74
N LEU A 224 -19.10 30.40 4.82
CA LEU A 224 -20.51 30.72 5.11
C LEU A 224 -20.76 32.21 5.42
N PRO A 225 -20.06 32.85 6.37
CA PRO A 225 -20.25 34.28 6.65
C PRO A 225 -19.73 35.18 5.52
N SER A 226 -18.73 34.74 4.73
CA SER A 226 -18.16 35.58 3.66
C SER A 226 -19.18 35.92 2.57
N GLY A 227 -20.10 35.01 2.24
CA GLY A 227 -21.15 35.28 1.26
C GLY A 227 -22.09 36.41 1.69
N LYS A 228 -22.42 36.49 2.99
CA LYS A 228 -23.21 37.59 3.55
C LYS A 228 -22.44 38.90 3.53
N LEU A 229 -21.16 38.87 3.92
CA LEU A 229 -20.31 40.07 3.94
C LEU A 229 -20.10 40.64 2.53
N ILE A 230 -19.90 39.79 1.51
CA ILE A 230 -19.65 40.25 0.13
C ILE A 230 -20.92 40.79 -0.54
N LEU A 231 -22.09 40.19 -0.29
CA LEU A 231 -23.36 40.59 -0.91
C LEU A 231 -24.04 41.77 -0.20
N CYS A 232 -23.71 42.02 1.07
CA CYS A 232 -24.35 43.04 1.91
C CYS A 232 -23.37 44.11 2.43
N ALA A 233 -22.14 44.14 1.92
CA ALA A 233 -21.23 45.29 2.00
C ALA A 233 -21.53 46.27 0.86
#